data_AF-A0A1H5I1F5-F1
#
_entry.id   AF-A0A1H5I1F5-F1
#
_cell.length_a   1.000
_cell.length_b   1.000
_cell.length_c   1.000
_cell.angle_alpha   90.00
_cell.angle_beta   90.00
_cell.angle_gamma   90.00
#
_symmetry.space_group_name_H-M   'P 1'
#
loop_
_entity.id
_entity.type
_entity.pdbx_description
1 polymer ?
#
loop_
_entity_poly.entity_id
_entity_poly.type
_entity_poly.pdbx_seq_one_letter_code
_entity_poly.pdbx_strand_id
1 'polypeptide(L)'
;MKNRKSGLRRGARIAGLGAAAAVALGLMSTGAASADTFIPLPDGSKAGPNVTLTRTAESALSSPSLASNGAGRVAWVSGTVTADVKGIKEVTEVPDANSTTNNAGTYNGTNGTTTHGVSRVSTGYIVGCQVDITGLSASPSFSADLSSLTPSLGLSVPLNSGEIKYVPIAAKDIKKDGVYALQYQDAELQVQKCGGFAQARSYSVVEIVGNDYSKTVLYGAPFSIG
;
A
#
# COMPACT_ATOMS: atom_id res chain seq x y z
N MET A 1 98.68 16.96 24.57
CA MET A 1 98.67 18.16 23.71
C MET A 1 97.33 18.20 22.98
N LYS A 2 96.39 19.05 23.41
CA LYS A 2 96.13 20.43 22.94
C LYS A 2 95.09 20.45 21.79
N ASN A 3 93.87 20.78 22.20
CA ASN A 3 92.71 21.30 21.47
C ASN A 3 92.88 21.69 19.99
N ARG A 4 91.82 21.42 19.20
CA ARG A 4 91.31 22.42 18.27
C ARG A 4 89.80 22.32 18.04
N LYS A 5 89.15 23.46 18.22
CA LYS A 5 87.72 23.75 18.09
C LYS A 5 87.30 23.92 16.61
N SER A 6 85.99 23.77 16.43
CA SER A 6 85.10 24.55 15.55
C SER A 6 84.98 24.12 14.09
N GLY A 7 83.74 23.76 13.72
CA GLY A 7 83.26 23.61 12.36
C GLY A 7 81.74 23.74 12.32
N LEU A 8 81.23 24.96 12.48
CA LEU A 8 79.85 25.32 12.14
C LEU A 8 79.74 25.44 10.62
N ARG A 9 78.82 24.71 9.98
CA ARG A 9 77.85 25.22 8.97
C ARG A 9 77.08 24.10 8.25
N ARG A 10 75.75 24.26 8.30
CA ARG A 10 74.73 24.05 7.26
C ARG A 10 74.48 22.62 6.77
N GLY A 11 73.30 22.12 7.13
CA GLY A 11 72.63 21.03 6.43
C GLY A 11 71.16 20.98 6.84
N ALA A 12 70.33 21.83 6.26
CA ALA A 12 68.87 21.70 6.37
C ALA A 12 68.45 20.35 5.77
N ARG A 13 67.82 19.49 6.58
CA ARG A 13 67.09 18.30 6.15
C ARG A 13 65.70 18.39 6.75
N ILE A 14 64.74 18.87 5.95
CA ILE A 14 63.73 18.07 5.23
C ILE A 14 62.69 17.52 6.20
N ALA A 15 61.50 18.11 6.05
CA ALA A 15 60.15 17.61 6.27
C ALA A 15 59.97 16.15 6.68
N GLY A 16 59.06 15.93 7.63
CA GLY A 16 58.33 14.68 7.73
C GLY A 16 57.86 14.37 9.12
N LEU A 17 56.53 14.48 9.32
CA LEU A 17 55.64 13.46 9.89
C LEU A 17 54.50 14.13 10.65
N GLY A 18 53.43 14.42 9.91
CA GLY A 18 52.10 14.56 10.49
C GLY A 18 51.59 13.18 10.90
N ALA A 19 51.15 13.05 12.15
CA ALA A 19 50.33 11.94 12.59
C ALA A 19 48.87 12.40 12.59
N ALA A 20 48.17 12.15 11.49
CA ALA A 20 46.72 12.24 11.46
C ALA A 20 46.15 11.05 12.26
N ALA A 21 45.48 11.32 13.37
CA ALA A 21 44.71 10.32 14.08
C ALA A 21 43.51 9.92 13.20
N ALA A 22 43.61 8.77 12.53
CA ALA A 22 42.48 8.19 11.81
C ALA A 22 41.47 7.67 12.84
N VAL A 23 40.39 8.43 13.06
CA VAL A 23 39.23 7.96 13.80
C VAL A 23 38.54 6.91 12.94
N ALA A 24 38.76 5.64 13.24
CA ALA A 24 37.98 4.54 12.67
C ALA A 24 36.58 4.58 13.29
N LEU A 25 35.72 5.47 12.77
CA LEU A 25 34.28 5.36 12.98
C LEU A 25 33.82 4.13 12.23
N GLY A 26 33.60 3.05 12.98
CA GLY A 26 33.14 1.77 12.48
C GLY A 26 31.93 1.94 11.58
N LEU A 27 31.97 1.26 10.43
CA LEU A 27 30.87 1.08 9.52
C LEU A 27 29.74 0.34 10.24
N MET A 28 28.89 1.07 10.96
CA MET A 28 27.52 0.66 11.16
C MET A 28 26.87 0.77 9.79
N SER A 29 26.96 -0.30 9.01
CA SER A 29 26.14 -0.48 7.82
C SER A 29 24.70 -0.44 8.33
N THR A 30 24.08 0.74 8.30
CA THR A 30 22.64 0.89 8.44
C THR A 30 22.04 0.14 7.26
N GLY A 31 21.85 -1.18 7.39
CA GLY A 31 21.01 -1.94 6.48
C GLY A 31 19.72 -1.14 6.34
N ALA A 32 19.29 -0.88 5.10
CA ALA A 32 18.15 -0.01 4.82
C ALA A 32 17.02 -0.35 5.79
N ALA A 33 16.78 0.52 6.77
CA ALA A 33 15.67 0.35 7.69
C ALA A 33 14.43 0.48 6.81
N SER A 34 13.72 -0.63 6.60
CA SER A 34 12.43 -0.62 5.91
C SER A 34 11.45 0.04 6.87
N ALA A 35 11.48 1.38 6.86
CA ALA A 35 10.61 2.21 7.67
C ALA A 35 9.30 2.42 6.92
N ASP A 36 8.25 2.68 7.68
CA ASP A 36 6.96 3.01 7.10
C ASP A 36 7.07 4.25 6.19
N THR A 37 6.47 4.17 5.01
CA THR A 37 6.42 5.29 4.07
C THR A 37 5.04 5.92 4.10
N PHE A 38 4.96 7.15 4.62
CA PHE A 38 3.73 7.92 4.61
C PHE A 38 3.49 8.58 3.24
N ILE A 39 2.27 8.44 2.74
CA ILE A 39 1.83 8.88 1.42
C ILE A 39 0.55 9.70 1.62
N PRO A 40 0.63 11.05 1.57
CA PRO A 40 -0.56 11.88 1.55
C PRO A 40 -1.25 11.75 0.18
N LEU A 41 -2.57 11.55 0.18
CA LEU A 41 -3.34 11.39 -1.04
C LEU A 41 -4.26 12.61 -1.26
N PRO A 42 -4.42 13.07 -2.51
CA PRO A 42 -5.25 14.21 -2.80
C PRO A 42 -6.74 13.91 -2.58
N ASP A 43 -7.43 14.92 -2.09
CA ASP A 43 -8.88 14.93 -1.98
C ASP A 43 -9.54 14.80 -3.37
N GLY A 44 -10.77 14.31 -3.39
CA GLY A 44 -11.55 14.13 -4.61
C GLY A 44 -13.02 14.44 -4.39
N SER A 45 -13.69 14.91 -5.44
CA SER A 45 -15.13 15.14 -5.44
C SER A 45 -15.73 14.74 -6.78
N LYS A 46 -16.95 14.20 -6.75
CA LYS A 46 -17.73 13.88 -7.94
C LYS A 46 -19.22 14.09 -7.65
N ALA A 47 -19.85 14.92 -8.46
CA ALA A 47 -21.29 15.02 -8.51
C ALA A 47 -21.86 13.92 -9.42
N GLY A 48 -22.96 13.32 -8.97
CA GLY A 48 -23.80 12.42 -9.75
C GLY A 48 -25.27 12.77 -9.56
N PRO A 49 -26.19 12.01 -10.16
CA PRO A 49 -27.61 12.20 -9.93
C PRO A 49 -27.92 12.08 -8.43
N ASN A 50 -28.53 13.13 -7.86
CA ASN A 50 -29.00 13.14 -6.47
C ASN A 50 -27.90 12.97 -5.40
N VAL A 51 -26.61 13.02 -5.76
CA VAL A 51 -25.52 12.86 -4.82
C VAL A 51 -24.29 13.69 -5.18
N THR A 52 -23.65 14.27 -4.16
CA THR A 52 -22.26 14.73 -4.24
C THR A 52 -21.39 13.85 -3.36
N LEU A 53 -20.46 13.12 -3.98
CA LEU A 53 -19.53 12.24 -3.30
C LEU A 53 -18.18 12.93 -3.15
N THR A 54 -17.65 12.96 -1.93
CA THR A 54 -16.36 13.58 -1.60
C THR A 54 -15.50 12.58 -0.84
N ARG A 55 -14.19 12.62 -1.07
CA ARG A 55 -13.17 11.90 -0.31
C ARG A 55 -12.14 12.93 0.15
N THR A 56 -11.87 12.94 1.45
CA THR A 56 -10.98 13.92 2.08
C THR A 56 -10.07 13.29 3.11
N ALA A 57 -8.94 13.94 3.37
CA ALA A 57 -7.96 13.52 4.38
C ALA A 57 -7.49 12.07 4.17
N GLU A 58 -7.35 11.66 2.91
CA GLU A 58 -6.90 10.33 2.58
C GLU A 58 -5.38 10.23 2.73
N SER A 59 -4.92 9.17 3.40
CA SER A 59 -3.50 8.87 3.51
C SER A 59 -3.26 7.38 3.53
N ALA A 60 -2.09 6.98 3.06
CA ALA A 60 -1.59 5.62 3.18
C ALA A 60 -0.25 5.61 3.92
N LEU A 61 -0.04 4.61 4.76
CA LEU A 61 1.22 4.30 5.40
C LEU A 61 1.64 2.92 4.91
N SER A 62 2.56 2.86 3.94
CA SER A 62 3.11 1.58 3.48
C SER A 62 4.09 1.07 4.52
N SER A 63 3.85 -0.15 5.00
CA SER A 63 4.64 -0.78 6.07
C SER A 63 5.28 -2.08 5.59
N PRO A 64 6.42 -2.49 6.16
CA PRO A 64 6.92 -3.84 6.00
C PRO A 64 5.83 -4.87 6.35
N SER A 65 5.80 -5.99 5.63
CA SER A 65 4.80 -7.01 5.89
C SER A 65 4.93 -7.58 7.32
N LEU A 66 3.84 -7.57 8.08
CA LEU A 66 3.76 -8.19 9.41
C LEU A 66 4.08 -9.69 9.40
N ALA A 67 3.79 -10.38 8.29
CA ALA A 67 4.11 -11.79 8.12
C ALA A 67 5.61 -12.02 7.85
N SER A 68 6.37 -10.97 7.54
CA SER A 68 7.82 -10.97 7.28
C SER A 68 8.29 -12.07 6.31
N ASN A 69 7.44 -12.44 5.35
CA ASN A 69 7.68 -13.56 4.42
C ASN A 69 8.28 -13.13 3.07
N GLY A 70 8.75 -11.87 2.94
CA GLY A 70 9.36 -11.30 1.73
C GLY A 70 8.42 -11.06 0.55
N ALA A 71 7.25 -11.70 0.54
CA ALA A 71 6.25 -11.61 -0.53
C ALA A 71 4.95 -10.91 -0.07
N GLY A 72 4.89 -10.45 1.17
CA GLY A 72 3.80 -9.64 1.68
C GLY A 72 3.99 -8.16 1.35
N ARG A 73 2.88 -7.47 1.09
CA ARG A 73 2.78 -6.01 1.01
C ARG A 73 1.69 -5.56 1.96
N VAL A 74 1.99 -4.56 2.79
CA VAL A 74 1.07 -4.02 3.79
C VAL A 74 1.01 -2.51 3.63
N ALA A 75 -0.19 -1.97 3.69
CA ALA A 75 -0.40 -0.54 3.87
C ALA A 75 -1.57 -0.29 4.83
N TRP A 76 -1.44 0.73 5.65
CA TRP A 76 -2.51 1.22 6.52
C TRP A 76 -3.12 2.44 5.89
N VAL A 77 -4.44 2.46 5.72
CA VAL A 77 -5.13 3.55 5.04
C VAL A 77 -6.14 4.23 5.95
N SER A 78 -6.21 5.55 5.80
CA SER A 78 -7.11 6.42 6.56
C SER A 78 -7.78 7.38 5.61
N GLY A 79 -9.00 7.80 5.94
CA GLY A 79 -9.73 8.76 5.12
C GLY A 79 -11.19 8.93 5.52
N THR A 80 -11.78 10.00 4.98
CA THR A 80 -13.21 10.30 5.17
C THR A 80 -13.89 10.39 3.82
N VAL A 81 -14.94 9.59 3.63
CA VAL A 81 -15.83 9.66 2.47
C VAL A 81 -17.17 10.23 2.90
N THR A 82 -17.63 11.28 2.23
CA THR A 82 -18.91 11.91 2.50
C THR A 82 -19.79 11.90 1.25
N ALA A 83 -21.02 11.41 1.39
CA ALA A 83 -22.07 11.48 0.38
C ALA A 83 -23.17 12.45 0.86
N ASP A 84 -23.33 13.56 0.15
CA ASP A 84 -24.46 14.49 0.32
C ASP A 84 -25.57 14.07 -0.67
N VAL A 85 -26.63 13.45 -0.15
CA VAL A 85 -27.71 12.86 -0.94
C VAL A 85 -28.98 13.69 -0.83
N LYS A 86 -29.60 14.00 -1.97
CA LYS A 86 -30.80 14.85 -2.07
C LYS A 86 -31.78 14.34 -3.10
N GLY A 87 -33.08 14.41 -2.83
CA GLY A 87 -34.14 14.06 -3.76
C GLY A 87 -34.34 12.56 -3.92
N ILE A 88 -34.04 11.76 -2.90
CA ILE A 88 -34.36 10.33 -2.88
C ILE A 88 -35.68 10.07 -2.15
N LYS A 89 -36.39 9.01 -2.54
CA LYS A 89 -37.57 8.55 -1.80
C LYS A 89 -37.12 7.91 -0.50
N GLU A 90 -37.75 8.30 0.61
CA GLU A 90 -37.47 7.69 1.90
C GLU A 90 -37.91 6.22 1.91
N VAL A 91 -37.03 5.35 2.40
CA VAL A 91 -37.29 3.93 2.59
C VAL A 91 -37.39 3.67 4.09
N THR A 92 -38.60 3.36 4.56
CA THR A 92 -38.91 3.16 5.98
C THR A 92 -38.48 1.77 6.47
N GLU A 93 -38.38 0.78 5.58
CA GLU A 93 -37.98 -0.60 5.89
C GLU A 93 -36.98 -1.11 4.85
N VAL A 94 -35.79 -1.55 5.30
CA VAL A 94 -34.84 -2.25 4.41
C VAL A 94 -35.37 -3.67 4.26
N PRO A 95 -35.67 -4.17 3.05
CA PRO A 95 -36.12 -5.55 2.90
C PRO A 95 -35.02 -6.49 3.43
N ASP A 96 -35.36 -7.30 4.44
CA ASP A 96 -34.43 -8.26 5.10
C ASP A 96 -33.82 -9.30 4.14
N ALA A 97 -34.35 -9.39 2.92
CA ALA A 97 -33.96 -10.35 1.89
C ALA A 97 -32.53 -10.22 1.37
N ASN A 98 -31.75 -9.21 1.81
CA ASN A 98 -30.36 -9.09 1.40
C ASN A 98 -29.47 -8.45 2.48
N SER A 99 -29.80 -8.59 3.77
CA SER A 99 -28.90 -8.15 4.84
C SER A 99 -27.72 -9.13 4.99
N THR A 100 -26.68 -8.99 4.16
CA THR A 100 -25.38 -9.56 4.52
C THR A 100 -24.67 -8.54 5.42
N THR A 101 -24.71 -8.79 6.73
CA THR A 101 -23.82 -8.16 7.73
C THR A 101 -22.33 -8.49 7.50
N ASN A 102 -22.00 -9.15 6.39
CA ASN A 102 -20.68 -9.67 6.09
C ASN A 102 -19.95 -8.70 5.16
N ASN A 103 -19.16 -7.79 5.76
CA ASN A 103 -18.03 -7.16 5.06
C ASN A 103 -16.92 -8.17 4.68
N ALA A 104 -17.13 -9.48 4.93
CA ALA A 104 -16.14 -10.55 4.81
C ALA A 104 -16.44 -11.57 3.68
N GLY A 105 -17.42 -11.32 2.81
CA GLY A 105 -17.76 -12.22 1.70
C GLY A 105 -17.00 -11.87 0.41
N THR A 106 -16.39 -12.84 -0.25
CA THR A 106 -15.71 -12.72 -1.55
C THR A 106 -16.54 -11.91 -2.56
N TYR A 107 -16.15 -10.65 -2.82
CA TYR A 107 -16.78 -9.73 -3.78
C TYR A 107 -16.47 -10.07 -5.24
N ASN A 108 -16.60 -11.35 -5.61
CA ASN A 108 -16.30 -11.79 -6.96
C ASN A 108 -17.44 -11.36 -7.91
N GLY A 109 -17.18 -10.36 -8.75
CA GLY A 109 -18.08 -9.92 -9.82
C GLY A 109 -18.93 -8.67 -9.56
N THR A 110 -18.86 -8.06 -8.37
CA THR A 110 -19.68 -6.86 -8.04
C THR A 110 -18.87 -5.57 -7.84
N ASN A 111 -17.55 -5.60 -8.07
CA ASN A 111 -16.63 -4.47 -7.84
C ASN A 111 -16.75 -3.87 -6.43
N GLY A 112 -17.06 -4.70 -5.43
CA GLY A 112 -17.15 -4.29 -4.02
C GLY A 112 -18.43 -3.53 -3.63
N THR A 113 -19.51 -3.64 -4.40
CA THR A 113 -20.77 -2.87 -4.18
C THR A 113 -22.01 -3.76 -4.32
N THR A 114 -22.99 -3.64 -3.42
CA THR A 114 -24.30 -4.30 -3.54
C THR A 114 -25.42 -3.38 -3.01
N THR A 115 -26.50 -3.21 -3.76
CA THR A 115 -27.73 -2.56 -3.27
C THR A 115 -28.70 -3.59 -2.72
N HIS A 116 -28.99 -3.56 -1.43
CA HIS A 116 -29.95 -4.44 -0.76
C HIS A 116 -31.39 -3.92 -0.91
N GLY A 117 -31.79 -3.50 -2.12
CA GLY A 117 -33.06 -2.81 -2.36
C GLY A 117 -33.13 -1.38 -1.79
N VAL A 118 -32.05 -0.90 -1.19
CA VAL A 118 -31.89 0.46 -0.66
C VAL A 118 -30.65 1.12 -1.23
N SER A 119 -30.68 2.45 -1.33
CA SER A 119 -29.53 3.25 -1.73
C SER A 119 -28.37 3.03 -0.74
N ARG A 120 -27.12 3.02 -1.21
CA ARG A 120 -25.95 2.72 -0.38
C ARG A 120 -24.72 3.51 -0.81
N VAL A 121 -23.95 3.96 0.17
CA VAL A 121 -22.58 4.45 -0.01
C VAL A 121 -21.59 3.39 0.48
N SER A 122 -20.53 3.14 -0.27
CA SER A 122 -19.47 2.19 0.08
C SER A 122 -18.12 2.74 -0.34
N THR A 123 -17.07 2.33 0.36
CA THR A 123 -15.69 2.69 0.02
C THR A 123 -14.75 1.54 0.28
N GLY A 124 -13.71 1.47 -0.54
CA GLY A 124 -12.68 0.45 -0.44
C GLY A 124 -11.43 0.80 -1.24
N TYR A 125 -10.56 -0.19 -1.37
CA TYR A 125 -9.35 -0.10 -2.19
C TYR A 125 -9.31 -1.22 -3.21
N ILE A 126 -8.91 -0.87 -4.42
CA ILE A 126 -8.48 -1.79 -5.44
C ILE A 126 -6.99 -1.98 -5.23
N VAL A 127 -6.55 -3.22 -5.01
CA VAL A 127 -5.14 -3.55 -4.84
C VAL A 127 -4.71 -4.49 -5.95
N GLY A 128 -3.72 -4.07 -6.71
CA GLY A 128 -3.12 -4.86 -7.78
C GLY A 128 -1.71 -5.29 -7.40
N CYS A 129 -1.38 -6.54 -7.71
CA CYS A 129 -0.02 -7.04 -7.67
C CYS A 129 0.49 -7.30 -9.10
N GLN A 130 1.76 -7.00 -9.38
CA GLN A 130 2.35 -7.27 -10.69
C GLN A 130 2.44 -8.77 -11.00
N VAL A 131 2.95 -9.58 -10.06
CA VAL A 131 3.05 -11.03 -10.22
C VAL A 131 2.57 -11.76 -8.98
N ASP A 132 1.63 -12.68 -9.13
CA ASP A 132 1.25 -13.59 -8.05
C ASP A 132 2.18 -14.81 -8.07
N ILE A 133 2.92 -15.00 -6.98
CA ILE A 133 3.87 -16.10 -6.81
C ILE A 133 3.25 -17.29 -6.07
N THR A 134 1.93 -17.46 -6.12
CA THR A 134 1.22 -18.69 -5.69
C THR A 134 1.82 -19.94 -6.34
N GLY A 135 2.85 -20.51 -5.71
CA GLY A 135 3.58 -21.68 -6.21
C GLY A 135 5.06 -21.71 -5.84
N LEU A 136 5.64 -20.63 -5.32
CA LEU A 136 7.00 -20.65 -4.77
C LEU A 136 6.99 -21.20 -3.33
N SER A 137 6.61 -22.47 -3.17
CA SER A 137 6.90 -23.20 -1.94
C SER A 137 8.40 -23.49 -1.91
N ALA A 138 9.12 -22.97 -0.92
CA ALA A 138 10.48 -23.38 -0.65
C ALA A 138 10.51 -24.88 -0.34
N SER A 139 10.89 -25.70 -1.31
CA SER A 139 11.30 -27.08 -1.04
C SER A 139 12.55 -27.01 -0.14
N PRO A 140 12.57 -27.64 1.04
CA PRO A 140 13.74 -27.60 1.94
C PRO A 140 14.92 -28.45 1.42
N SER A 141 14.95 -28.80 0.14
CA SER A 141 16.00 -29.60 -0.49
C SER A 141 17.03 -28.70 -1.19
N PHE A 142 17.57 -27.70 -0.48
CA PHE A 142 18.82 -27.07 -0.91
C PHE A 142 19.99 -27.89 -0.40
N SER A 143 20.14 -29.08 -0.97
CA SER A 143 21.39 -29.83 -1.01
C SER A 143 21.53 -30.45 -2.40
N ALA A 144 21.64 -29.59 -3.41
CA ALA A 144 22.06 -29.98 -4.74
C ALA A 144 22.75 -28.77 -5.38
N ASP A 145 24.06 -28.77 -5.26
CA ASP A 145 25.04 -28.20 -6.19
C ASP A 145 24.65 -26.93 -6.96
N LEU A 146 25.21 -25.80 -6.53
CA LEU A 146 25.27 -24.55 -7.28
C LEU A 146 26.21 -24.64 -8.52
N SER A 147 26.88 -25.77 -8.72
CA SER A 147 27.92 -25.96 -9.76
C SER A 147 27.38 -26.47 -11.10
N SER A 148 26.07 -26.71 -11.25
CA SER A 148 25.47 -27.15 -12.52
C SER A 148 24.42 -26.18 -13.07
N LEU A 149 24.63 -24.86 -12.88
CA LEU A 149 23.90 -23.81 -13.57
C LEU A 149 24.20 -23.85 -15.08
N THR A 150 23.60 -24.81 -15.78
CA THR A 150 23.31 -24.69 -17.21
C THR A 150 22.01 -23.90 -17.35
N PRO A 151 21.92 -22.93 -18.27
CA PRO A 151 20.78 -22.01 -18.37
C PRO A 151 19.61 -22.65 -19.13
N SER A 152 19.32 -23.93 -18.90
CA SER A 152 18.28 -24.69 -19.60
C SER A 152 17.33 -25.48 -18.69
N LEU A 153 17.48 -25.40 -17.36
CA LEU A 153 16.48 -25.91 -16.43
C LEU A 153 15.44 -24.82 -16.18
N GLY A 154 14.39 -24.86 -17.00
CA GLY A 154 13.20 -24.03 -16.86
C GLY A 154 12.58 -24.19 -15.48
N LEU A 155 12.96 -23.30 -14.56
CA LEU A 155 12.18 -22.99 -13.38
C LEU A 155 10.91 -22.30 -13.89
N SER A 156 9.90 -23.08 -14.25
CA SER A 156 8.57 -22.55 -14.55
C SER A 156 7.95 -22.12 -13.23
N VAL A 157 8.33 -20.94 -12.76
CA VAL A 157 7.60 -20.27 -11.68
C VAL A 157 6.20 -20.01 -12.24
N PRO A 158 5.13 -20.62 -11.69
CA PRO A 158 3.78 -20.30 -12.11
C PRO A 158 3.47 -18.90 -11.59
N LEU A 159 3.85 -17.89 -12.38
CA LEU A 159 3.42 -16.52 -12.16
C LEU A 159 2.01 -16.44 -12.72
N ASN A 160 1.01 -16.42 -11.84
CA ASN A 160 -0.32 -16.02 -12.28
C ASN A 160 -0.26 -14.53 -12.65
N SER A 161 -0.83 -14.19 -13.80
CA SER A 161 -0.90 -12.80 -14.28
C SER A 161 -1.60 -11.93 -13.24
N GLY A 162 -1.08 -10.72 -13.01
CA GLY A 162 -1.47 -9.84 -11.90
C GLY A 162 -2.96 -9.82 -11.58
N GLU A 163 -3.30 -10.26 -10.37
CA GLU A 163 -4.66 -10.22 -9.84
C GLU A 163 -4.96 -8.84 -9.24
N ILE A 164 -6.21 -8.40 -9.42
CA ILE A 164 -6.75 -7.20 -8.79
C ILE A 164 -7.75 -7.64 -7.72
N LYS A 165 -7.50 -7.28 -6.47
CA LYS A 165 -8.37 -7.56 -5.33
C LYS A 165 -9.11 -6.31 -4.89
N TYR A 166 -10.42 -6.41 -4.74
CA TYR A 166 -11.24 -5.39 -4.09
C TYR A 166 -11.26 -5.64 -2.58
N VAL A 167 -10.81 -4.65 -1.82
CA VAL A 167 -10.81 -4.66 -0.35
C VAL A 167 -11.84 -3.63 0.11
N PRO A 168 -13.06 -4.03 0.49
CA PRO A 168 -14.02 -3.10 1.07
C PRO A 168 -13.51 -2.61 2.44
N ILE A 169 -13.84 -1.38 2.80
CA ILE A 169 -13.49 -0.81 4.10
C ILE A 169 -14.75 -0.53 4.91
N ALA A 170 -15.68 0.22 4.32
CA ALA A 170 -16.89 0.61 5.00
C ALA A 170 -18.03 0.80 4.00
N ALA A 171 -19.26 0.65 4.50
CA ALA A 171 -20.46 0.94 3.75
C ALA A 171 -21.62 1.32 4.68
N LYS A 172 -22.57 2.09 4.17
CA LYS A 172 -23.72 2.57 4.90
C LYS A 172 -24.93 2.73 3.98
N ASP A 173 -26.08 2.28 4.45
CA ASP A 173 -27.34 2.45 3.74
C ASP A 173 -27.88 3.87 3.88
N ILE A 174 -28.43 4.36 2.78
CA ILE A 174 -29.01 5.69 2.61
C ILE A 174 -30.53 5.49 2.56
N LYS A 175 -31.19 5.77 3.69
CA LYS A 175 -32.63 5.59 3.84
C LYS A 175 -33.44 6.83 3.47
N LYS A 176 -32.82 8.01 3.52
CA LYS A 176 -33.44 9.31 3.25
C LYS A 176 -32.39 10.33 2.82
N ASP A 177 -32.84 11.51 2.44
CA ASP A 177 -31.96 12.64 2.17
C ASP A 177 -31.10 12.98 3.39
N GLY A 178 -29.84 13.32 3.15
CA GLY A 178 -28.91 13.68 4.20
C GLY A 178 -27.45 13.48 3.82
N VAL A 179 -26.59 13.82 4.78
CA VAL A 179 -25.14 13.70 4.65
C VAL A 179 -24.69 12.44 5.38
N TYR A 180 -24.02 11.56 4.64
CA TYR A 180 -23.52 10.27 5.12
C TYR A 180 -22.00 10.25 5.08
N ALA A 181 -21.36 10.13 6.24
CA ALA A 181 -19.91 10.02 6.36
C ALA A 181 -19.49 8.58 6.70
N LEU A 182 -18.47 8.09 6.00
CA LEU A 182 -17.71 6.88 6.29
C LEU A 182 -16.30 7.32 6.66
N GLN A 183 -15.92 7.13 7.91
CA GLN A 183 -14.57 7.42 8.41
C GLN A 183 -13.88 6.10 8.73
N TYR A 184 -12.63 5.97 8.30
CA TYR A 184 -11.78 4.85 8.62
C TYR A 184 -10.38 5.38 8.93
N GLN A 185 -9.74 4.73 9.89
CA GLN A 185 -8.44 5.10 10.42
C GLN A 185 -7.62 3.83 10.55
N ASP A 186 -6.43 3.84 9.96
CA ASP A 186 -5.44 2.76 10.02
C ASP A 186 -6.08 1.39 9.67
N ALA A 187 -6.84 1.36 8.59
CA ALA A 187 -7.39 0.13 8.06
C ALA A 187 -6.33 -0.64 7.28
N GLU A 188 -6.17 -1.93 7.54
CA GLU A 188 -5.13 -2.74 6.93
C GLU A 188 -5.49 -3.16 5.49
N LEU A 189 -4.58 -2.88 4.56
CA LEU A 189 -4.51 -3.46 3.23
C LEU A 189 -3.36 -4.46 3.21
N GLN A 190 -3.68 -5.75 3.11
CA GLN A 190 -2.68 -6.81 3.06
C GLN A 190 -2.83 -7.64 1.79
N VAL A 191 -1.73 -7.73 1.04
CA VAL A 191 -1.58 -8.66 -0.09
C VAL A 191 -0.44 -9.61 0.21
N GLN A 192 -0.72 -10.89 0.10
CA GLN A 192 0.28 -11.95 0.26
C GLN A 192 0.68 -12.48 -1.10
N LYS A 193 1.89 -13.05 -1.19
CA LYS A 193 2.41 -13.69 -2.41
C LYS A 193 2.50 -12.72 -3.59
N CYS A 194 2.78 -11.45 -3.31
CA CYS A 194 3.02 -10.45 -4.33
C CYS A 194 4.52 -10.32 -4.64
N GLY A 195 4.91 -10.75 -5.85
CA GLY A 195 6.23 -10.49 -6.39
C GLY A 195 6.27 -9.13 -7.10
N GLY A 196 7.39 -8.42 -6.98
CA GLY A 196 7.58 -7.13 -7.65
C GLY A 196 6.73 -6.01 -7.06
N PHE A 197 6.20 -5.15 -7.92
CA PHE A 197 5.49 -3.93 -7.54
C PHE A 197 4.00 -4.20 -7.24
N ALA A 198 3.50 -3.57 -6.19
CA ALA A 198 2.11 -3.55 -5.79
C ALA A 198 1.59 -2.11 -5.71
N GLN A 199 0.36 -1.93 -6.18
CA GLN A 199 -0.30 -0.63 -6.22
C GLN A 199 -1.70 -0.74 -5.65
N ALA A 200 -2.12 0.28 -4.91
CA ALA A 200 -3.48 0.43 -4.44
C ALA A 200 -4.10 1.74 -4.94
N ARG A 201 -5.42 1.76 -5.05
CA ARG A 201 -6.22 2.95 -5.36
C ARG A 201 -7.55 2.87 -4.64
N SER A 202 -7.96 3.95 -3.99
CA SER A 202 -9.31 4.02 -3.41
C SER A 202 -10.40 4.08 -4.47
N TYR A 203 -11.53 3.46 -4.14
CA TYR A 203 -12.78 3.61 -4.85
C TYR A 203 -13.89 3.88 -3.83
N SER A 204 -14.75 4.82 -4.14
CA SER A 204 -15.96 5.09 -3.36
C SER A 204 -17.14 5.09 -4.31
N VAL A 205 -18.21 4.40 -3.93
CA VAL A 205 -19.38 4.21 -4.76
C VAL A 205 -20.62 4.60 -3.99
N VAL A 206 -21.45 5.43 -4.62
CA VAL A 206 -22.84 5.64 -4.20
C VAL A 206 -23.75 5.05 -5.25
N GLU A 207 -24.66 4.19 -4.81
CA GLU A 207 -25.74 3.64 -5.60
C GLU A 207 -27.05 4.21 -5.05
N ILE A 208 -27.77 4.97 -5.87
CA ILE A 208 -29.09 5.50 -5.54
C ILE A 208 -30.14 4.62 -6.23
N VAL A 209 -30.99 4.00 -5.41
CA VAL A 209 -32.09 3.15 -5.83
C VAL A 209 -33.39 3.96 -5.75
N GLY A 210 -34.14 3.99 -6.84
CA GLY A 210 -35.42 4.70 -6.95
C GLY A 210 -36.17 4.29 -8.21
N ASN A 211 -36.96 5.22 -8.77
CA ASN A 211 -37.55 5.02 -10.11
C ASN A 211 -36.46 4.80 -11.17
N ASP A 212 -35.33 5.49 -11.00
CA ASP A 212 -34.13 5.33 -11.79
C ASP A 212 -33.00 4.85 -10.89
N TYR A 213 -32.20 3.91 -11.39
CA TYR A 213 -30.98 3.46 -10.73
C TYR A 213 -29.81 4.33 -11.20
N SER A 214 -29.05 4.89 -10.27
CA SER A 214 -27.82 5.60 -10.60
C SER A 214 -26.64 5.13 -9.76
N LYS A 215 -25.47 5.04 -10.40
CA LYS A 215 -24.22 4.63 -9.78
C LYS A 215 -23.16 5.69 -10.01
N THR A 216 -22.67 6.27 -8.93
CA THR A 216 -21.62 7.29 -8.93
C THR A 216 -20.36 6.72 -8.30
N VAL A 217 -19.29 6.61 -9.08
CA VAL A 217 -17.99 6.10 -8.60
C VAL A 217 -16.95 7.22 -8.59
N LEU A 218 -16.31 7.45 -7.45
CA LEU A 218 -15.16 8.33 -7.26
C LEU A 218 -13.90 7.49 -7.03
N TYR A 219 -12.88 7.69 -7.85
CA TYR A 219 -11.58 7.03 -7.73
C TYR A 219 -10.54 7.95 -7.11
N GLY A 220 -9.54 7.38 -6.45
CA GLY A 220 -8.39 8.10 -5.93
C GLY A 220 -7.16 8.09 -6.81
N ALA A 221 -6.18 8.91 -6.41
CA ALA A 221 -4.84 8.78 -6.95
C ALA A 221 -4.29 7.40 -6.55
N PRO A 222 -3.65 6.67 -7.47
CA PRO A 222 -3.00 5.42 -7.13
C PRO A 222 -1.73 5.67 -6.30
N PHE A 223 -1.37 4.73 -5.44
CA PHE A 223 -0.15 4.76 -4.65
C PHE A 223 0.51 3.39 -4.56
N SER A 224 1.83 3.37 -4.39
CA SER A 224 2.57 2.11 -4.19
C SER A 224 2.40 1.62 -2.76
N ILE A 225 2.30 0.30 -2.61
CA ILE A 225 2.34 -0.38 -1.31
C ILE A 225 3.57 -1.30 -1.18
N GLY A 226 4.57 -1.06 -2.02
CA GLY A 226 5.86 -1.78 -2.11
C GLY A 226 6.01 -2.63 -3.35
#